data_AF-A0A6G7RYG3-F1
#
_entry.id   AF-A0A6G7RYG3-F1
#
_cell.length_a   1.000
_cell.length_b   1.000
_cell.length_c   1.000
_cell.angle_alpha   90.00
_cell.angle_beta   90.00
_cell.angle_gamma   90.00
#
_symmetry.space_group_name_H-M   'P 1'
#
loop_
_entity.id
_entity.type
_entity.pdbx_description
1 polymer ?
#
loop_
_entity_poly.entity_id
_entity_poly.type
_entity_poly.pdbx_seq_one_letter_code
_entity_poly.pdbx_strand_id
1 'polypeptide(L)'
;MNRKSFLFFGDLIVPFRKDNIELFENYVLKKANNEQIKIIQNFIADYTKILHHDVNRYEYYSEPKENGLTFHTLKKKDWKYWIIEYPEINMSDVVPIALGLSKIDLTILFSVAYTGIKTINGKEIPGIVSNQLKTLNFFYNTQFDKLENKPITKTDVNEINSLFYSLTEFQKDKHNFEFIDKALQDYLNLQNISKESTFRILGYFSILELLLTNYKPNENSINNQLQTKINLINNQINNPMNFREYFGGSNTNTLEIIIAKLYQYRNDIAHGNKSDFEKQLKIFKNSQSFIQEFLRDLTKNILTFAIKNPELTSDLKKC
;
A
#
# COMPACT_ATOMS: atom_id res chain seq x y z
N MET A 1 10.63 -13.41 -30.31
CA MET A 1 9.58 -13.16 -29.30
C MET A 1 9.97 -11.89 -28.57
N ASN A 2 9.15 -10.83 -28.61
CA ASN A 2 9.43 -9.61 -27.86
C ASN A 2 9.44 -9.93 -26.36
N ARG A 3 10.46 -9.43 -25.65
CA ARG A 3 10.55 -9.59 -24.19
C ARG A 3 9.41 -8.81 -23.55
N LYS A 4 8.74 -9.43 -22.59
CA LYS A 4 7.69 -8.77 -21.82
C LYS A 4 8.28 -7.99 -20.67
N SER A 5 7.73 -6.81 -20.44
CA SER A 5 8.03 -5.96 -19.28
C SER A 5 7.54 -6.62 -17.99
N PHE A 6 8.07 -6.20 -16.84
CA PHE A 6 7.62 -6.74 -15.56
C PHE A 6 7.73 -5.77 -14.39
N LEU A 7 6.91 -6.02 -13.37
CA LEU A 7 6.95 -5.36 -12.07
C LEU A 7 7.57 -6.30 -11.05
N PHE A 8 8.45 -5.76 -10.21
CA PHE A 8 8.90 -6.43 -9.01
C PHE A 8 8.31 -5.75 -7.77
N PHE A 9 7.66 -6.54 -6.93
CA PHE A 9 7.17 -6.12 -5.63
C PHE A 9 8.06 -6.70 -4.53
N GLY A 10 8.16 -5.96 -3.42
CA GLY A 10 9.04 -6.32 -2.33
C GLY A 10 8.49 -7.43 -1.43
N ASP A 11 7.18 -7.65 -1.47
CA ASP A 11 6.49 -8.58 -0.58
C ASP A 11 6.84 -10.05 -0.86
N LEU A 12 6.88 -10.88 0.19
CA LEU A 12 7.03 -12.32 0.05
C LEU A 12 5.69 -12.98 -0.25
N ILE A 13 5.43 -13.20 -1.52
CA ILE A 13 4.15 -13.73 -1.98
C ILE A 13 4.07 -15.25 -1.89
N VAL A 14 2.95 -15.75 -1.36
CA VAL A 14 2.57 -17.17 -1.33
C VAL A 14 1.27 -17.36 -2.12
N PRO A 15 1.33 -17.68 -3.42
CA PRO A 15 0.12 -17.82 -4.22
C PRO A 15 -0.61 -19.12 -3.93
N PHE A 16 -1.95 -19.10 -4.03
CA PHE A 16 -2.81 -20.26 -3.84
C PHE A 16 -2.59 -21.41 -4.84
N ARG A 17 -1.84 -21.16 -5.93
CA ARG A 17 -1.40 -22.19 -6.89
C ARG A 17 0.01 -21.86 -7.39
N LYS A 18 0.72 -22.88 -7.89
CA LYS A 18 2.10 -22.74 -8.39
C LYS A 18 2.19 -22.19 -9.81
N ASP A 19 1.12 -22.32 -10.59
CA ASP A 19 1.05 -21.86 -11.97
C ASP A 19 0.85 -20.34 -12.05
N ASN A 20 1.01 -19.81 -13.27
CA ASN A 20 0.74 -18.41 -13.59
C ASN A 20 -0.68 -18.00 -13.17
N ILE A 21 -0.81 -16.82 -12.56
CA ILE A 21 -2.09 -16.24 -12.16
C ILE A 21 -2.27 -14.94 -12.93
N GLU A 22 -3.27 -14.90 -13.81
CA GLU A 22 -3.69 -13.64 -14.42
C GLU A 22 -4.44 -12.80 -13.38
N LEU A 23 -4.03 -11.55 -13.22
CA LEU A 23 -4.65 -10.60 -12.30
C LEU A 23 -5.73 -9.79 -13.01
N PHE A 24 -5.41 -9.22 -14.18
CA PHE A 24 -6.28 -8.43 -15.05
C PHE A 24 -5.53 -8.20 -16.39
N GLU A 25 -6.24 -8.03 -17.51
CA GLU A 25 -5.69 -7.66 -18.84
C GLU A 25 -4.26 -8.13 -19.18
N ASN A 26 -3.98 -9.44 -19.14
CA ASN A 26 -2.64 -9.99 -19.41
C ASN A 26 -1.52 -9.61 -18.43
N TYR A 27 -1.82 -8.99 -17.28
CA TYR A 27 -0.92 -8.85 -16.15
C TYR A 27 -0.87 -10.16 -15.38
N VAL A 28 0.25 -10.88 -15.51
CA VAL A 28 0.40 -12.25 -15.03
C VAL A 28 1.40 -12.32 -13.88
N LEU A 29 0.91 -12.68 -12.70
CA LEU A 29 1.73 -13.07 -11.55
C LEU A 29 2.39 -14.43 -11.81
N LYS A 30 3.71 -14.48 -11.77
CA LYS A 30 4.51 -15.69 -12.03
C LYS A 30 5.89 -15.63 -11.38
N LYS A 31 6.58 -16.79 -11.34
CA LYS A 31 7.99 -16.85 -10.94
C LYS A 31 8.87 -16.14 -11.97
N ALA A 32 9.83 -15.37 -11.47
CA ALA A 32 10.84 -14.75 -12.30
C ALA A 32 11.76 -15.81 -12.94
N ASN A 33 12.11 -15.62 -14.20
CA ASN A 33 13.12 -16.44 -14.88
C ASN A 33 14.55 -16.01 -14.49
N ASN A 34 15.57 -16.75 -14.95
CA ASN A 34 16.96 -16.48 -14.61
C ASN A 34 17.45 -15.07 -15.02
N GLU A 35 16.95 -14.50 -16.11
CA GLU A 35 17.31 -13.17 -16.55
C GLU A 35 16.68 -12.10 -15.64
N GLN A 36 15.40 -12.24 -15.36
CA GLN A 36 14.64 -11.36 -14.47
C GLN A 36 15.23 -11.38 -13.04
N ILE A 37 15.59 -12.57 -12.53
CA ILE A 37 16.24 -12.71 -11.22
C ILE A 37 17.56 -11.93 -11.16
N LYS A 38 18.39 -11.98 -12.20
CA LYS A 38 19.65 -11.20 -12.24
C LYS A 38 19.41 -9.70 -12.19
N ILE A 39 18.38 -9.21 -12.90
CA ILE A 39 18.00 -7.80 -12.86
C ILE A 39 17.56 -7.42 -11.44
N ILE A 40 16.71 -8.24 -10.82
CA ILE A 40 16.23 -8.03 -9.44
C ILE A 40 17.39 -8.03 -8.45
N GLN A 41 18.27 -9.04 -8.50
CA GLN A 41 19.44 -9.15 -7.63
C GLN A 41 20.33 -7.90 -7.72
N ASN A 42 20.62 -7.44 -8.92
CA ASN A 42 21.43 -6.23 -9.12
C ASN A 42 20.76 -5.00 -8.53
N PHE A 43 19.44 -4.83 -8.74
CA PHE A 43 18.69 -3.70 -8.19
C PHE A 43 18.66 -3.71 -6.66
N ILE A 44 18.34 -4.86 -6.04
CA ILE A 44 18.20 -4.94 -4.57
C ILE A 44 19.55 -4.87 -3.85
N ALA A 45 20.64 -5.29 -4.50
CA ALA A 45 21.97 -5.31 -3.90
C ALA A 45 22.38 -3.94 -3.37
N ASP A 46 22.05 -2.87 -4.09
CA ASP A 46 22.38 -1.50 -3.70
C ASP A 46 21.69 -1.09 -2.39
N TYR A 47 20.44 -1.50 -2.18
CA TYR A 47 19.69 -1.19 -0.96
C TYR A 47 20.08 -2.09 0.22
N THR A 48 20.33 -3.38 -0.02
CA THR A 48 20.75 -4.30 1.04
C THR A 48 22.13 -3.96 1.60
N LYS A 49 23.04 -3.41 0.76
CA LYS A 49 24.36 -2.96 1.20
C LYS A 49 24.27 -1.76 2.14
N ILE A 50 23.40 -0.80 1.84
CA ILE A 50 23.20 0.42 2.64
C ILE A 50 22.67 0.08 4.04
N LEU A 51 21.81 -0.92 4.14
CA LEU A 51 21.12 -1.26 5.39
C LEU A 51 21.90 -2.25 6.28
N HIS A 52 23.09 -2.72 5.85
CA HIS A 52 24.08 -3.53 6.59
C HIS A 52 23.61 -4.80 7.34
N HIS A 53 22.32 -5.13 7.37
CA HIS A 53 21.75 -6.09 8.32
C HIS A 53 20.89 -7.21 7.72
N ASP A 54 20.62 -7.20 6.41
CA ASP A 54 19.72 -8.19 5.79
C ASP A 54 20.42 -9.04 4.74
N VAL A 55 20.32 -10.38 4.91
CA VAL A 55 20.53 -11.32 3.81
C VAL A 55 19.43 -11.12 2.76
N ASN A 56 19.68 -11.58 1.54
CA ASN A 56 18.69 -11.50 0.46
C ASN A 56 17.44 -12.35 0.78
N ARG A 57 16.40 -11.72 1.31
CA ARG A 57 15.12 -12.35 1.75
C ARG A 57 14.45 -13.28 0.75
N TYR A 58 14.72 -13.12 -0.55
CA TYR A 58 14.14 -13.96 -1.59
C TYR A 58 14.90 -15.29 -1.77
N GLU A 59 16.10 -15.40 -1.21
CA GLU A 59 16.98 -16.56 -1.32
C GLU A 59 17.24 -17.26 0.01
N TYR A 60 16.66 -16.76 1.10
CA TYR A 60 16.86 -17.29 2.45
C TYR A 60 15.52 -17.54 3.16
N TYR A 61 15.57 -18.39 4.18
CA TYR A 61 14.57 -18.45 5.24
C TYR A 61 15.27 -18.31 6.60
N SER A 62 14.55 -17.84 7.61
CA SER A 62 15.04 -17.77 8.98
C SER A 62 14.36 -18.82 9.85
N GLU A 63 15.10 -19.27 10.86
CA GLU A 63 14.59 -20.06 11.97
C GLU A 63 14.88 -19.33 13.28
N PRO A 64 13.89 -19.19 14.17
CA PRO A 64 14.10 -18.59 15.48
C PRO A 64 14.96 -19.50 16.37
N LYS A 65 15.90 -18.90 17.10
CA LYS A 65 16.71 -19.52 18.16
C LYS A 65 16.73 -18.62 19.40
N GLU A 66 17.20 -19.17 20.52
CA GLU A 66 17.21 -18.48 21.83
C GLU A 66 17.84 -17.07 21.79
N ASN A 67 18.84 -16.84 20.93
CA ASN A 67 19.55 -15.55 20.83
C ASN A 67 19.40 -14.86 19.45
N GLY A 68 18.32 -15.12 18.71
CA GLY A 68 18.03 -14.43 17.44
C GLY A 68 17.63 -15.35 16.30
N LEU A 69 17.92 -14.95 15.06
CA LEU A 69 17.58 -15.70 13.85
C LEU A 69 18.80 -16.42 13.28
N THR A 70 18.62 -17.69 12.90
CA THR A 70 19.56 -18.38 12.00
C THR A 70 19.04 -18.32 10.58
N PHE A 71 19.90 -17.96 9.63
CA PHE A 71 19.54 -17.88 8.22
C PHE A 71 20.02 -19.11 7.46
N HIS A 72 19.15 -19.62 6.61
CA HIS A 72 19.39 -20.78 5.78
C HIS A 72 19.15 -20.45 4.31
N THR A 73 20.10 -20.81 3.45
CA THR A 73 19.96 -20.61 2.00
C THR A 73 18.89 -21.53 1.43
N LEU A 74 18.06 -20.98 0.56
CA LEU A 74 17.11 -21.72 -0.24
C LEU A 74 17.81 -22.30 -1.47
N LYS A 75 17.40 -23.51 -1.88
CA LYS A 75 17.77 -24.02 -3.20
C LYS A 75 17.15 -23.11 -4.24
N LYS A 76 17.83 -22.94 -5.39
CA LYS A 76 17.39 -22.04 -6.46
C LYS A 76 15.94 -22.24 -6.92
N LYS A 77 15.47 -23.49 -6.96
CA LYS A 77 14.07 -23.83 -7.30
C LYS A 77 13.04 -23.29 -6.31
N ASP A 78 13.47 -23.01 -5.08
CA ASP A 78 12.65 -22.57 -3.96
C ASP A 78 12.78 -21.06 -3.71
N TRP A 79 13.59 -20.33 -4.52
CA TRP A 79 13.72 -18.88 -4.43
C TRP A 79 12.36 -18.18 -4.62
N LYS A 80 12.14 -17.11 -3.86
CA LYS A 80 10.86 -16.43 -3.69
C LYS A 80 10.65 -15.25 -4.65
N TYR A 81 11.37 -15.21 -5.76
CA TYR A 81 11.21 -14.17 -6.78
C TYR A 81 9.91 -14.35 -7.57
N TRP A 82 8.92 -13.52 -7.24
CA TRP A 82 7.68 -13.38 -7.99
C TRP A 82 7.63 -12.00 -8.65
N ILE A 83 7.02 -11.95 -9.83
CA ILE A 83 6.85 -10.73 -10.63
C ILE A 83 5.44 -10.69 -11.22
N ILE A 84 5.01 -9.50 -11.64
CA ILE A 84 3.88 -9.35 -12.56
C ILE A 84 4.45 -9.02 -13.94
N GLU A 85 4.29 -9.94 -14.89
CA GLU A 85 4.68 -9.76 -16.28
C GLU A 85 3.54 -9.13 -17.08
N TYR A 86 3.82 -8.16 -17.93
CA TYR A 86 2.83 -7.47 -18.76
C TYR A 86 3.38 -7.19 -20.17
N PRO A 87 2.52 -7.15 -21.20
CA PRO A 87 2.98 -7.12 -22.59
C PRO A 87 3.43 -5.73 -23.07
N GLU A 88 2.98 -4.64 -22.46
CA GLU A 88 3.28 -3.29 -22.91
C GLU A 88 4.67 -2.79 -22.48
N ILE A 89 5.18 -1.79 -23.21
CA ILE A 89 6.39 -1.05 -22.79
C ILE A 89 6.06 -0.19 -21.56
N ASN A 90 4.92 0.51 -21.61
CA ASN A 90 4.46 1.38 -20.54
C ASN A 90 3.35 0.69 -19.75
N MET A 91 3.54 0.62 -18.44
CA MET A 91 2.49 0.19 -17.51
C MET A 91 1.42 1.28 -17.43
N SER A 92 0.16 0.88 -17.33
CA SER A 92 -0.94 1.83 -17.05
C SER A 92 -0.82 2.43 -15.65
N ASP A 93 -1.08 3.74 -15.52
CA ASP A 93 -0.98 4.47 -14.24
C ASP A 93 -1.96 3.95 -13.18
N VAL A 94 -3.02 3.24 -13.58
CA VAL A 94 -3.97 2.63 -12.63
C VAL A 94 -3.40 1.41 -11.91
N VAL A 95 -2.37 0.77 -12.46
CA VAL A 95 -1.84 -0.51 -11.94
C VAL A 95 -1.21 -0.35 -10.55
N PRO A 96 -0.31 0.63 -10.31
CA PRO A 96 0.19 0.88 -8.96
C PRO A 96 -0.91 1.19 -7.95
N ILE A 97 -1.94 1.93 -8.37
CA ILE A 97 -3.06 2.30 -7.50
C ILE A 97 -3.89 1.07 -7.15
N ALA A 98 -4.26 0.24 -8.13
CA ALA A 98 -5.04 -0.98 -7.90
C ALA A 98 -4.32 -1.94 -6.94
N LEU A 99 -3.02 -2.15 -7.16
CA LEU A 99 -2.21 -3.04 -6.33
C LEU A 99 -2.04 -2.51 -4.89
N GLY A 100 -1.82 -1.20 -4.72
CA GLY A 100 -1.68 -0.57 -3.39
C GLY A 100 -2.99 -0.34 -2.63
N LEU A 101 -4.11 -0.21 -3.33
CA LEU A 101 -5.44 -0.08 -2.71
C LEU A 101 -6.07 -1.44 -2.36
N SER A 102 -5.69 -2.51 -3.06
CA SER A 102 -6.18 -3.85 -2.74
C SER A 102 -5.86 -4.24 -1.29
N LYS A 103 -6.70 -5.05 -0.65
CA LYS A 103 -6.49 -5.53 0.72
C LYS A 103 -5.10 -6.13 0.93
N ILE A 104 -4.60 -6.90 -0.04
CA ILE A 104 -3.27 -7.51 0.03
C ILE A 104 -2.11 -6.49 -0.05
N ASP A 105 -2.36 -5.27 -0.52
CA ASP A 105 -1.43 -4.12 -0.50
C ASP A 105 -0.04 -4.46 -1.07
N LEU A 106 0.03 -4.77 -2.37
CA LEU A 106 1.30 -5.16 -2.99
C LEU A 106 2.19 -3.93 -3.24
N THR A 107 3.39 -3.94 -2.67
CA THR A 107 4.35 -2.85 -2.74
C THR A 107 5.31 -3.04 -3.91
N ILE A 108 5.04 -2.36 -5.03
CA ILE A 108 5.95 -2.31 -6.19
C ILE A 108 7.24 -1.58 -5.82
N LEU A 109 8.40 -2.21 -5.98
CA LEU A 109 9.71 -1.57 -5.79
C LEU A 109 10.21 -0.91 -7.07
N PHE A 110 10.09 -1.62 -8.19
CA PHE A 110 10.49 -1.12 -9.49
C PHE A 110 9.73 -1.82 -10.63
N SER A 111 9.71 -1.18 -11.78
CA SER A 111 9.29 -1.77 -13.05
C SER A 111 10.45 -1.85 -14.02
N VAL A 112 10.36 -2.81 -14.93
CA VAL A 112 11.32 -3.02 -16.02
C VAL A 112 10.58 -2.96 -17.33
N ALA A 113 11.02 -2.04 -18.20
CA ALA A 113 10.49 -1.86 -19.54
C ALA A 113 11.55 -2.24 -20.59
N TYR A 114 11.15 -3.04 -21.57
CA TYR A 114 11.99 -3.39 -22.72
C TYR A 114 11.64 -2.47 -23.90
N THR A 115 12.48 -1.48 -24.14
CA THR A 115 12.23 -0.40 -25.12
C THR A 115 12.84 -0.67 -26.50
N GLY A 116 13.52 -1.81 -26.70
CA GLY A 116 14.25 -2.12 -27.92
C GLY A 116 15.62 -1.44 -28.03
N ILE A 117 16.03 -0.63 -27.05
CA ILE A 117 17.36 0.01 -27.02
C ILE A 117 18.44 -1.06 -26.84
N LYS A 118 19.46 -1.07 -27.69
CA LYS A 118 20.53 -2.07 -27.70
C LYS A 118 21.91 -1.43 -27.48
N THR A 119 22.76 -2.15 -26.75
CA THR A 119 24.21 -1.89 -26.69
C THR A 119 24.86 -2.05 -28.07
N ILE A 120 26.11 -1.59 -28.21
CA ILE A 120 26.95 -1.81 -29.40
C ILE A 120 27.09 -3.30 -29.80
N ASN A 121 26.95 -4.21 -28.84
CA ASN A 121 27.02 -5.66 -29.06
C ASN A 121 25.65 -6.28 -29.34
N GLY A 122 24.62 -5.47 -29.63
CA GLY A 122 23.27 -5.91 -29.96
C GLY A 122 22.42 -6.40 -28.77
N LYS A 123 22.95 -6.37 -27.54
CA LYS A 123 22.21 -6.74 -26.33
C LYS A 123 21.24 -5.64 -25.93
N GLU A 124 19.97 -5.96 -25.79
CA GLU A 124 18.94 -5.03 -25.29
C GLU A 124 19.21 -4.60 -23.85
N ILE A 125 19.04 -3.31 -23.57
CA ILE A 125 19.20 -2.71 -22.25
C ILE A 125 17.80 -2.49 -21.68
N PRO A 126 17.43 -3.19 -20.58
CA PRO A 126 16.17 -2.91 -19.90
C PRO A 126 16.21 -1.52 -19.26
N GLY A 127 15.15 -0.74 -19.46
CA GLY A 127 14.90 0.46 -18.66
C GLY A 127 14.33 0.06 -17.30
N ILE A 128 14.85 0.63 -16.22
CA ILE A 128 14.35 0.39 -14.85
C ILE A 128 13.76 1.71 -14.33
N VAL A 129 12.50 1.68 -13.93
CA VAL A 129 11.84 2.81 -13.27
C VAL A 129 11.57 2.42 -11.82
N SER A 130 12.03 3.26 -10.89
CA SER A 130 11.88 2.99 -9.45
C SER A 130 11.74 4.29 -8.68
N ASN A 131 11.09 4.20 -7.52
CA ASN A 131 11.12 5.25 -6.51
C ASN A 131 12.10 4.83 -5.41
N GLN A 132 13.25 5.49 -5.36
CA GLN A 132 14.35 5.12 -4.48
C GLN A 132 13.99 5.29 -2.99
N LEU A 133 13.28 6.38 -2.63
CA LEU A 133 12.86 6.63 -1.26
C LEU A 133 11.85 5.59 -0.77
N LYS A 134 10.84 5.30 -1.59
CA LYS A 134 9.89 4.21 -1.31
C LYS A 134 10.60 2.87 -1.13
N THR A 135 11.56 2.55 -2.01
CA THR A 135 12.30 1.28 -1.94
C THR A 135 13.14 1.19 -0.66
N LEU A 136 13.86 2.26 -0.32
CA LEU A 136 14.65 2.34 0.91
C LEU A 136 13.75 2.18 2.15
N ASN A 137 12.63 2.91 2.19
CA ASN A 137 11.64 2.78 3.26
C ASN A 137 11.07 1.36 3.32
N PHE A 138 10.80 0.71 2.19
CA PHE A 138 10.31 -0.67 2.20
C PHE A 138 11.29 -1.58 2.93
N PHE A 139 12.57 -1.59 2.54
CA PHE A 139 13.57 -2.44 3.17
C PHE A 139 13.81 -2.07 4.65
N TYR A 140 13.81 -0.79 4.99
CA TYR A 140 13.93 -0.32 6.38
C TYR A 140 12.76 -0.79 7.25
N ASN A 141 11.52 -0.66 6.76
CA ASN A 141 10.30 -1.03 7.51
C ASN A 141 10.05 -2.53 7.58
N THR A 142 10.63 -3.29 6.66
CA THR A 142 10.38 -4.73 6.52
C THR A 142 11.66 -5.52 6.68
N GLN A 143 12.46 -5.22 7.70
CA GLN A 143 13.62 -6.05 8.07
C GLN A 143 13.22 -7.54 8.15
N PHE A 144 14.16 -8.45 7.94
CA PHE A 144 13.84 -9.87 7.72
C PHE A 144 12.94 -10.47 8.81
N ASP A 145 13.15 -10.08 10.07
CA ASP A 145 12.38 -10.51 11.25
C ASP A 145 10.93 -9.97 11.27
N LYS A 146 10.67 -8.86 10.57
CA LYS A 146 9.37 -8.20 10.46
C LYS A 146 8.62 -8.55 9.17
N LEU A 147 9.23 -9.27 8.24
CA LEU A 147 8.64 -9.52 6.94
C LEU A 147 7.73 -10.74 6.95
N GLU A 148 6.43 -10.47 6.81
CA GLU A 148 5.42 -11.50 6.73
C GLU A 148 5.22 -12.02 5.30
N ASN A 149 4.87 -13.30 5.19
CA ASN A 149 4.42 -13.86 3.93
C ASN A 149 3.01 -13.34 3.62
N LYS A 150 2.79 -12.87 2.40
CA LYS A 150 1.48 -12.44 1.91
C LYS A 150 0.82 -13.55 1.08
N PRO A 151 -0.15 -14.29 1.63
CA PRO A 151 -0.90 -15.25 0.84
C PRO A 151 -1.78 -14.52 -0.17
N ILE A 152 -1.73 -14.94 -1.45
CA ILE A 152 -2.70 -14.47 -2.46
C ILE A 152 -3.76 -15.54 -2.61
N THR A 153 -5.00 -15.15 -2.42
CA THR A 153 -6.19 -15.98 -2.64
C THR A 153 -6.90 -15.60 -3.94
N LYS A 154 -7.88 -16.40 -4.35
CA LYS A 154 -8.76 -16.04 -5.48
C LYS A 154 -9.56 -14.75 -5.19
N THR A 155 -9.91 -14.50 -3.94
CA THR A 155 -10.63 -13.30 -3.54
C THR A 155 -9.78 -12.06 -3.77
N ASP A 156 -8.49 -12.11 -3.45
CA ASP A 156 -7.57 -10.99 -3.68
C ASP A 156 -7.42 -10.70 -5.18
N VAL A 157 -7.32 -11.74 -6.02
CA VAL A 157 -7.27 -11.59 -7.48
C VAL A 157 -8.54 -10.90 -8.01
N ASN A 158 -9.72 -11.35 -7.56
CA ASN A 158 -10.98 -10.75 -7.97
C ASN A 158 -11.11 -9.29 -7.51
N GLU A 159 -10.63 -8.99 -6.30
CA GLU A 159 -10.61 -7.62 -5.76
C GLU A 159 -9.69 -6.71 -6.58
N ILE A 160 -8.45 -7.14 -6.85
CA ILE A 160 -7.49 -6.39 -7.67
C ILE A 160 -8.08 -6.14 -9.07
N ASN A 161 -8.68 -7.16 -9.68
CA ASN A 161 -9.34 -7.03 -10.98
C ASN A 161 -10.49 -6.02 -10.96
N SER A 162 -11.36 -6.09 -9.94
CA SER A 162 -12.45 -5.13 -9.77
C SER A 162 -11.92 -3.70 -9.58
N LEU A 163 -10.88 -3.52 -8.77
CA LEU A 163 -10.25 -2.21 -8.55
C LEU A 163 -9.64 -1.65 -9.84
N PHE A 164 -8.95 -2.49 -10.61
CA PHE A 164 -8.38 -2.09 -11.90
C PHE A 164 -9.45 -1.52 -12.84
N TYR A 165 -10.58 -2.20 -12.99
CA TYR A 165 -11.67 -1.72 -13.84
C TYR A 165 -12.37 -0.48 -13.28
N SER A 166 -12.63 -0.41 -11.96
CA SER A 166 -13.21 0.79 -11.35
C SER A 166 -12.30 2.01 -11.51
N LEU A 167 -10.98 1.84 -11.37
CA LEU A 167 -10.00 2.91 -11.59
C LEU A 167 -9.94 3.33 -13.06
N THR A 168 -9.98 2.36 -13.97
CA THR A 168 -9.97 2.63 -15.42
C THR A 168 -11.20 3.43 -15.84
N GLU A 169 -12.37 3.09 -15.28
CA GLU A 169 -13.59 3.86 -15.51
C GLU A 169 -13.48 5.28 -14.94
N PHE A 170 -13.07 5.40 -13.67
CA PHE A 170 -12.88 6.70 -13.01
C PHE A 170 -11.89 7.61 -13.77
N GLN A 171 -10.81 7.05 -14.33
CA GLN A 171 -9.82 7.84 -15.07
C GLN A 171 -10.40 8.54 -16.31
N LYS A 172 -11.50 8.06 -16.88
CA LYS A 172 -12.18 8.72 -18.02
C LYS A 172 -12.73 10.09 -17.64
N ASP A 173 -13.26 10.22 -16.43
CA ASP A 173 -13.94 11.43 -15.93
C ASP A 173 -13.20 12.12 -14.79
N LYS A 174 -11.94 11.75 -14.53
CA LYS A 174 -11.16 12.25 -13.37
C LYS A 174 -11.06 13.77 -13.27
N HIS A 175 -11.14 14.48 -14.40
CA HIS A 175 -11.09 15.94 -14.47
C HIS A 175 -12.30 16.60 -13.78
N ASN A 176 -13.42 15.89 -13.66
CA ASN A 176 -14.58 16.35 -12.88
C ASN A 176 -14.40 16.11 -11.38
N PHE A 177 -13.41 15.31 -10.98
CA PHE A 177 -13.18 14.85 -9.62
C PHE A 177 -11.70 14.93 -9.23
N GLU A 178 -11.02 16.04 -9.58
CA GLU A 178 -9.57 16.20 -9.40
C GLU A 178 -9.11 15.96 -7.96
N PHE A 179 -9.94 16.28 -6.96
CA PHE A 179 -9.62 16.05 -5.55
C PHE A 179 -9.52 14.55 -5.21
N ILE A 180 -10.25 13.68 -5.90
CA ILE A 180 -10.16 12.22 -5.75
C ILE A 180 -8.88 11.71 -6.42
N ASP A 181 -8.58 12.18 -7.64
CA ASP A 181 -7.33 11.80 -8.33
C ASP A 181 -6.11 12.23 -7.52
N LYS A 182 -6.12 13.46 -6.99
CA LYS A 182 -5.09 13.95 -6.06
C LYS A 182 -4.98 13.06 -4.82
N ALA A 183 -6.08 12.68 -4.20
CA ALA A 183 -6.09 11.81 -3.02
C ALA A 183 -5.46 10.43 -3.30
N LEU A 184 -5.65 9.88 -4.50
CA LEU A 184 -5.02 8.64 -4.94
C LEU A 184 -3.49 8.78 -5.10
N GLN A 185 -3.05 9.88 -5.72
CA GLN A 185 -1.62 10.17 -5.87
C GLN A 185 -0.96 10.41 -4.50
N ASP A 186 -1.60 11.18 -3.63
CA ASP A 186 -1.14 11.42 -2.25
C ASP A 186 -1.02 10.09 -1.48
N TYR A 187 -1.98 9.18 -1.63
CA TYR A 187 -1.94 7.86 -1.00
C TYR A 187 -0.73 7.02 -1.44
N LEU A 188 -0.44 6.98 -2.75
CA LEU A 188 0.77 6.32 -3.25
C LEU A 188 2.04 6.99 -2.70
N ASN A 189 2.04 8.31 -2.61
CA ASN A 189 3.17 9.07 -2.09
C ASN A 189 3.41 8.87 -0.59
N LEU A 190 2.42 8.41 0.20
CA LEU A 190 2.65 8.02 1.60
C LEU A 190 3.64 6.86 1.74
N GLN A 191 3.87 6.08 0.68
CA GLN A 191 4.88 5.03 0.66
C GLN A 191 6.32 5.60 0.68
N ASN A 192 6.49 6.90 0.40
CA ASN A 192 7.75 7.63 0.58
C ASN A 192 8.02 8.03 2.04
N ILE A 193 7.06 7.78 2.94
CA ILE A 193 7.21 8.04 4.37
C ILE A 193 7.29 6.69 5.09
N SER A 194 8.32 6.54 5.93
CA SER A 194 8.52 5.35 6.75
C SER A 194 7.28 5.03 7.59
N LYS A 195 6.94 3.74 7.74
CA LYS A 195 5.86 3.29 8.64
C LYS A 195 6.22 3.54 10.11
N GLU A 196 7.48 3.71 10.43
CA GLU A 196 7.92 4.09 11.78
C GLU A 196 7.72 5.60 12.06
N SER A 197 7.36 6.41 11.05
CA SER A 197 7.18 7.85 11.23
C SER A 197 5.74 8.22 11.58
N THR A 198 5.54 8.95 12.68
CA THR A 198 4.23 9.54 13.04
C THR A 198 3.71 10.52 11.98
N PHE A 199 4.57 11.14 11.18
CA PHE A 199 4.15 12.05 10.11
C PHE A 199 3.31 11.36 9.02
N ARG A 200 3.42 10.03 8.89
CA ARG A 200 2.56 9.27 7.99
C ARG A 200 1.08 9.34 8.40
N ILE A 201 0.80 9.48 9.70
CA ILE A 201 -0.55 9.70 10.25
C ILE A 201 -1.13 11.02 9.75
N LEU A 202 -0.32 12.09 9.74
CA LEU A 202 -0.75 13.37 9.18
C LEU A 202 -1.16 13.22 7.72
N GLY A 203 -0.38 12.47 6.94
CA GLY A 203 -0.68 12.20 5.54
C GLY A 203 -2.02 11.47 5.32
N TYR A 204 -2.33 10.45 6.13
CA TYR A 204 -3.64 9.78 6.09
C TYR A 204 -4.78 10.77 6.38
N PHE A 205 -4.62 11.62 7.40
CA PHE A 205 -5.63 12.64 7.71
C PHE A 205 -5.75 13.70 6.60
N SER A 206 -4.66 14.14 5.99
CA SER A 206 -4.73 15.08 4.85
C SER A 206 -5.53 14.51 3.69
N ILE A 207 -5.42 13.20 3.40
CA ILE A 207 -6.23 12.52 2.37
C ILE A 207 -7.70 12.46 2.78
N LEU A 208 -7.99 12.07 4.02
CA LEU A 208 -9.37 11.99 4.53
C LEU A 208 -10.04 13.37 4.56
N GLU A 209 -9.33 14.39 5.00
CA GLU A 209 -9.77 15.79 5.01
C GLU A 209 -10.02 16.28 3.58
N LEU A 210 -9.11 15.99 2.65
CA LEU A 210 -9.26 16.32 1.23
C LEU A 210 -10.52 15.69 0.61
N LEU A 211 -10.82 14.45 0.94
CA LEU A 211 -11.99 13.75 0.37
C LEU A 211 -13.31 14.17 1.02
N LEU A 212 -13.32 14.32 2.34
CA LEU A 212 -14.57 14.34 3.11
C LEU A 212 -14.89 15.68 3.73
N THR A 213 -13.97 16.63 3.78
CA THR A 213 -14.21 17.89 4.50
C THR A 213 -14.18 19.09 3.59
N ASN A 214 -14.97 20.09 3.94
CA ASN A 214 -14.86 21.42 3.39
C ASN A 214 -14.91 22.40 4.55
N TYR A 215 -13.97 23.34 4.60
CA TYR A 215 -13.96 24.35 5.65
C TYR A 215 -14.68 25.59 5.13
N LYS A 216 -15.84 25.90 5.71
CA LYS A 216 -16.44 27.23 5.60
C LYS A 216 -16.61 27.85 6.99
N PRO A 217 -16.47 29.18 7.13
CA PRO A 217 -16.80 29.87 8.37
C PRO A 217 -18.24 29.52 8.78
N ASN A 218 -18.43 29.11 10.05
CA ASN A 218 -19.71 28.68 10.66
C ASN A 218 -20.19 27.25 10.37
N GLU A 219 -19.39 26.40 9.71
CA GLU A 219 -19.71 24.97 9.56
C GLU A 219 -19.18 24.10 10.71
N ASN A 220 -19.61 22.84 10.75
CA ASN A 220 -19.10 21.84 11.68
C ASN A 220 -17.57 21.75 11.59
N SER A 221 -16.92 21.54 12.74
CA SER A 221 -15.47 21.34 12.78
C SER A 221 -15.04 20.17 11.87
N ILE A 222 -13.83 20.24 11.32
CA ILE A 222 -13.24 19.16 10.49
C ILE A 222 -13.37 17.81 11.19
N ASN A 223 -13.11 17.77 12.50
CA ASN A 223 -13.27 16.57 13.32
C ASN A 223 -14.72 16.01 13.27
N ASN A 224 -15.73 16.86 13.46
CA ASN A 224 -17.13 16.45 13.42
C ASN A 224 -17.56 15.99 12.02
N GLN A 225 -17.05 16.64 10.96
CA GLN A 225 -17.29 16.23 9.58
C GLN A 225 -16.70 14.84 9.31
N LEU A 226 -15.44 14.60 9.72
CA LEU A 226 -14.79 13.29 9.56
C LEU A 226 -15.54 12.19 10.31
N GLN A 227 -15.88 12.40 11.58
CA GLN A 227 -16.64 11.42 12.37
C GLN A 227 -17.94 11.00 11.67
N THR A 228 -18.76 11.98 11.30
CA THR A 228 -20.06 11.75 10.67
C THR A 228 -19.91 11.06 9.32
N LYS A 229 -19.09 11.62 8.42
CA LYS A 229 -19.00 11.15 7.03
C LYS A 229 -18.29 9.81 6.91
N ILE A 230 -17.26 9.56 7.72
CA ILE A 230 -16.61 8.24 7.77
C ILE A 230 -17.61 7.19 8.24
N ASN A 231 -18.41 7.46 9.28
CA ASN A 231 -19.40 6.50 9.75
C ASN A 231 -20.50 6.24 8.70
N LEU A 232 -20.98 7.28 8.00
CA LEU A 232 -21.94 7.14 6.91
C LEU A 232 -21.41 6.24 5.78
N ILE A 233 -20.18 6.49 5.32
CA ILE A 233 -19.53 5.67 4.28
C ILE A 233 -19.34 4.24 4.79
N ASN A 234 -18.91 4.06 6.05
CA ASN A 234 -18.69 2.75 6.65
C ASN A 234 -19.97 1.89 6.67
N ASN A 235 -21.15 2.51 6.82
CA ASN A 235 -22.44 1.83 6.79
C ASN A 235 -22.89 1.43 5.37
N GLN A 236 -22.26 1.97 4.32
CA GLN A 236 -22.61 1.71 2.92
C GLN A 236 -21.68 0.70 2.23
N ILE A 237 -20.50 0.44 2.78
CA ILE A 237 -19.56 -0.53 2.21
C ILE A 237 -19.90 -1.97 2.62
N ASN A 238 -19.74 -2.91 1.68
CA ASN A 238 -20.09 -4.33 1.91
C ASN A 238 -19.33 -5.01 3.06
N ASN A 239 -18.13 -4.51 3.38
CA ASN A 239 -17.32 -4.96 4.50
C ASN A 239 -17.01 -3.76 5.39
N PRO A 240 -17.93 -3.37 6.29
CA PRO A 240 -17.72 -2.26 7.20
C PRO A 240 -16.46 -2.48 8.03
N MET A 241 -15.70 -1.42 8.23
CA MET A 241 -14.52 -1.43 9.06
C MET A 241 -14.90 -1.67 10.52
N ASN A 242 -14.20 -2.62 11.13
CA ASN A 242 -14.38 -2.97 12.53
C ASN A 242 -13.14 -2.54 13.32
N PHE A 243 -13.19 -1.37 13.96
CA PHE A 243 -12.06 -0.87 14.75
C PHE A 243 -11.62 -1.81 15.88
N ARG A 244 -12.52 -2.70 16.34
CA ARG A 244 -12.22 -3.63 17.43
C ARG A 244 -11.20 -4.69 17.03
N GLU A 245 -11.05 -4.98 15.75
CA GLU A 245 -9.98 -5.86 15.23
C GLU A 245 -8.58 -5.27 15.44
N TYR A 246 -8.49 -3.93 15.55
CA TYR A 246 -7.22 -3.23 15.73
C TYR A 246 -6.95 -2.89 17.20
N PHE A 247 -7.96 -2.37 17.90
CA PHE A 247 -7.77 -1.80 19.24
C PHE A 247 -8.47 -2.58 20.35
N GLY A 248 -9.37 -3.51 20.00
CA GLY A 248 -10.30 -4.14 20.93
C GLY A 248 -11.22 -3.11 21.61
N GLY A 249 -11.54 -3.38 22.88
CA GLY A 249 -12.25 -2.44 23.74
C GLY A 249 -13.76 -2.70 23.88
N SER A 250 -14.40 -1.87 24.71
CA SER A 250 -15.82 -2.00 25.08
C SER A 250 -16.76 -1.83 23.89
N ASN A 251 -17.94 -2.47 23.98
CA ASN A 251 -19.05 -2.28 23.04
C ASN A 251 -19.57 -0.84 22.99
N THR A 252 -19.27 -0.04 24.01
CA THR A 252 -19.64 1.39 24.09
C THR A 252 -18.79 2.31 23.20
N ASN A 253 -17.64 1.85 22.71
CA ASN A 253 -16.87 2.63 21.73
C ASN A 253 -17.52 2.49 20.35
N THR A 254 -17.77 3.63 19.70
CA THR A 254 -18.25 3.72 18.32
C THR A 254 -17.12 4.17 17.39
N LEU A 255 -17.30 4.02 16.08
CA LEU A 255 -16.32 4.46 15.10
C LEU A 255 -16.07 5.97 15.21
N GLU A 256 -17.11 6.77 15.45
CA GLU A 256 -17.00 8.22 15.66
C GLU A 256 -16.08 8.56 16.84
N ILE A 257 -16.22 7.85 17.97
CA ILE A 257 -15.34 8.03 19.13
C ILE A 257 -13.88 7.72 18.78
N ILE A 258 -13.65 6.68 17.97
CA ILE A 258 -12.30 6.33 17.50
C ILE A 258 -11.73 7.42 16.60
N ILE A 259 -12.50 7.90 15.62
CA ILE A 259 -12.08 8.98 14.73
C ILE A 259 -11.78 10.25 15.52
N ALA A 260 -12.61 10.61 16.50
CA ALA A 260 -12.37 11.77 17.36
C ALA A 260 -11.02 11.68 18.09
N LYS A 261 -10.70 10.52 18.66
CA LYS A 261 -9.44 10.28 19.36
C LYS A 261 -8.24 10.25 18.41
N LEU A 262 -8.38 9.66 17.22
CA LEU A 262 -7.32 9.68 16.22
C LEU A 262 -7.06 11.10 15.70
N TYR A 263 -8.11 11.91 15.54
CA TYR A 263 -7.98 13.31 15.14
C TYR A 263 -7.28 14.14 16.23
N GLN A 264 -7.58 13.88 17.50
CA GLN A 264 -6.82 14.46 18.61
C GLN A 264 -5.34 14.06 18.52
N TYR A 265 -5.03 12.78 18.31
CA TYR A 265 -3.66 12.32 18.17
C TYR A 265 -2.92 13.00 17.00
N ARG A 266 -3.61 13.18 15.86
CA ARG A 266 -3.11 13.97 14.72
C ARG A 266 -2.81 15.42 15.09
N ASN A 267 -3.65 16.06 15.91
CA ASN A 267 -3.40 17.43 16.37
C ASN A 267 -2.15 17.50 17.27
N ASP A 268 -1.98 16.52 18.17
CA ASP A 268 -0.79 16.47 19.01
C ASP A 268 0.49 16.38 18.16
N ILE A 269 0.50 15.50 17.15
CA ILE A 269 1.64 15.35 16.22
C ILE A 269 1.90 16.67 15.48
N ALA A 270 0.85 17.30 14.93
CA ALA A 270 0.98 18.52 14.13
C ALA A 270 1.51 19.72 14.94
N HIS A 271 1.21 19.78 16.24
CA HIS A 271 1.65 20.84 17.14
C HIS A 271 2.90 20.48 17.96
N GLY A 272 3.44 19.28 17.80
CA GLY A 272 4.58 18.79 18.59
C GLY A 272 4.24 18.54 20.07
N ASN A 273 2.96 18.35 20.40
CA ASN A 273 2.53 18.05 21.76
C ASN A 273 2.81 16.58 22.11
N LYS A 274 2.94 16.31 23.42
CA LYS A 274 3.01 14.95 23.93
C LYS A 274 1.60 14.35 24.03
N SER A 275 1.37 13.24 23.33
CA SER A 275 0.09 12.52 23.35
C SER A 275 -0.13 11.72 24.65
N ASP A 276 -1.36 11.77 25.18
CA ASP A 276 -1.75 11.10 26.43
C ASP A 276 -2.37 9.71 26.17
N PHE A 277 -1.50 8.71 26.05
CA PHE A 277 -1.89 7.29 25.96
C PHE A 277 -2.26 6.65 27.30
N GLU A 278 -2.15 7.37 28.42
CA GLU A 278 -2.56 6.84 29.73
C GLU A 278 -4.03 7.14 30.03
N LYS A 279 -4.59 8.18 29.42
CA LYS A 279 -5.99 8.59 29.58
C LYS A 279 -6.74 8.57 28.26
N GLN A 280 -6.69 9.67 27.51
CA GLN A 280 -7.61 9.92 26.39
C GLN A 280 -7.38 8.93 25.24
N LEU A 281 -6.12 8.61 24.94
CA LEU A 281 -5.71 7.71 23.86
C LEU A 281 -5.42 6.28 24.34
N LYS A 282 -5.77 5.94 25.59
CA LYS A 282 -5.51 4.62 26.20
C LYS A 282 -5.97 3.42 25.39
N ILE A 283 -7.06 3.59 24.64
CA ILE A 283 -7.60 2.54 23.77
C ILE A 283 -6.59 2.06 22.72
N PHE A 284 -5.68 2.93 22.27
CA PHE A 284 -4.67 2.58 21.27
C PHE A 284 -3.46 1.87 21.88
N LYS A 285 -3.38 1.73 23.22
CA LYS A 285 -2.30 1.03 23.94
C LYS A 285 -0.89 1.48 23.54
N ASN A 286 -0.74 2.75 23.19
CA ASN A 286 0.51 3.32 22.67
C ASN A 286 1.08 2.55 21.45
N SER A 287 0.22 1.92 20.65
CA SER A 287 0.63 1.17 19.46
C SER A 287 0.50 2.04 18.22
N GLN A 288 1.60 2.68 17.85
CA GLN A 288 1.68 3.45 16.61
C GLN A 288 1.44 2.56 15.38
N SER A 289 1.91 1.31 15.38
CA SER A 289 1.73 0.37 14.28
C SER A 289 0.25 0.07 14.02
N PHE A 290 -0.52 -0.29 15.05
CA PHE A 290 -1.95 -0.57 14.88
C PHE A 290 -2.74 0.69 14.48
N ILE A 291 -2.37 1.87 14.99
CA ILE A 291 -2.97 3.14 14.54
C ILE A 291 -2.74 3.35 13.04
N GLN A 292 -1.50 3.15 12.57
CA GLN A 292 -1.18 3.34 11.16
C GLN A 292 -1.82 2.28 10.27
N GLU A 293 -1.90 1.03 10.70
CA GLU A 293 -2.60 -0.03 9.98
C GLU A 293 -4.09 0.30 9.85
N PHE A 294 -4.73 0.69 10.96
CA PHE A 294 -6.12 1.13 10.94
C PHE A 294 -6.31 2.32 9.99
N LEU A 295 -5.51 3.37 10.10
CA LEU A 295 -5.64 4.54 9.23
C LEU A 295 -5.39 4.21 7.76
N ARG A 296 -4.41 3.34 7.45
CA ARG A 296 -4.18 2.84 6.10
C ARG A 296 -5.43 2.18 5.55
N ASP A 297 -6.00 1.22 6.28
CA ASP A 297 -7.12 0.42 5.78
C ASP A 297 -8.43 1.23 5.73
N LEU A 298 -8.61 2.16 6.66
CA LEU A 298 -9.65 3.18 6.60
C LEU A 298 -9.51 4.03 5.32
N THR A 299 -8.33 4.62 5.09
CA THR A 299 -8.09 5.46 3.91
C THR A 299 -8.29 4.67 2.60
N LYS A 300 -7.85 3.41 2.53
CA LYS A 300 -8.10 2.53 1.36
C LYS A 300 -9.58 2.32 1.12
N ASN A 301 -10.36 2.07 2.17
CA ASN A 301 -11.81 1.89 2.06
C ASN A 301 -12.50 3.17 1.56
N ILE A 302 -12.13 4.33 2.10
CA ILE A 302 -12.69 5.63 1.67
C ILE A 302 -12.29 5.95 0.22
N LEU A 303 -11.03 5.71 -0.18
CA LEU A 303 -10.58 5.90 -1.57
C LEU A 303 -11.32 4.97 -2.53
N THR A 304 -11.48 3.70 -2.15
CA THR A 304 -12.22 2.71 -2.94
C THR A 304 -13.68 3.13 -3.11
N PHE A 305 -14.31 3.63 -2.03
CA PHE A 305 -15.65 4.19 -2.10
C PHE A 305 -15.71 5.40 -3.03
N ALA A 306 -14.72 6.30 -2.95
CA ALA A 306 -14.65 7.53 -3.74
C ALA A 306 -14.52 7.26 -5.24
N ILE A 307 -13.67 6.29 -5.64
CA ILE A 307 -13.54 5.87 -7.04
C ILE A 307 -14.84 5.27 -7.57
N LYS A 308 -15.56 4.50 -6.74
CA LYS A 308 -16.80 3.83 -7.14
C LYS A 308 -18.02 4.77 -7.13
N ASN A 309 -17.99 5.82 -6.32
CA ASN A 309 -19.09 6.76 -6.13
C ASN A 309 -18.57 8.22 -6.12
N PRO A 310 -17.98 8.70 -7.22
CA PRO A 310 -17.30 10.00 -7.24
C PRO A 310 -18.25 11.18 -7.03
N GLU A 311 -19.46 11.14 -7.60
CA GLU A 311 -20.50 12.15 -7.41
C GLU A 311 -20.96 12.23 -5.95
N LEU A 312 -21.32 11.09 -5.35
CA LEU A 312 -21.72 11.02 -3.94
C LEU A 312 -20.60 11.52 -3.03
N THR A 313 -19.35 11.23 -3.34
CA THR A 313 -18.20 11.75 -2.58
C THR A 313 -18.08 13.27 -2.70
N SER A 314 -18.29 13.82 -3.91
CA SER A 314 -18.35 15.27 -4.14
C SER A 314 -19.46 15.93 -3.34
N ASP A 315 -20.63 15.31 -3.27
CA ASP A 315 -21.77 15.83 -2.50
C ASP A 315 -21.53 15.74 -1.01
N LEU A 316 -21.04 14.58 -0.51
CA LEU A 316 -20.62 14.41 0.88
C LEU A 316 -19.58 15.45 1.29
N LYS A 317 -18.63 15.81 0.42
CA LYS A 317 -17.64 16.85 0.70
C LYS A 317 -18.27 18.23 0.88
N LYS A 318 -19.35 18.54 0.14
CA LYS A 318 -20.03 19.86 0.18
C LYS A 318 -20.96 20.04 1.38
N CYS A 319 -21.54 18.95 1.90
CA CYS A 319 -22.38 18.91 3.10
C CYS A 319 -21.60 19.15 4.39
#